data_AF-A0AAV0WD03-F1
#
_entry.id   AF-A0AAV0WD03-F1
#
_cell.length_a   1.000
_cell.length_b   1.000
_cell.length_c   1.000
_cell.angle_alpha   90.00
_cell.angle_beta   90.00
_cell.angle_gamma   90.00
#
_symmetry.space_group_name_H-M   'P 1'
#
loop_
_entity.id
_entity.type
_entity.pdbx_description
1 polymer ?
#
loop_
_entity_poly.entity_id
_entity_poly.type
_entity_poly.pdbx_seq_one_letter_code
_entity_poly.pdbx_strand_id
1 'polypeptide(L)'
;MGNWKLHLQCVEKMIPYFHASGHFPYAKSCHLYPNDMANIQYKMTADEQLRVINESDFTIRRTNQFWSGNWSDMTIEQTLMRSMKTIGGLTHGRGITDSTLNKWIQGLPAAHDVCENLEKYCGVYMENSEQHVDARLSRISRDTNDLNILLKWCSSHPPCLELNEIISISTGVVGDTTINCHNAYEIGLIEMKKIIGQTYGTVKLKRSSRVLPIAIVNSSIRIREEINL
;
A
#
# COMPACT_ATOMS: atom_id res chain seq x y z
N MET A 1 -12.16 -12.22 -7.60
CA MET A 1 -12.95 -11.76 -6.43
C MET A 1 -12.02 -11.65 -5.23
N GLY A 2 -12.36 -10.79 -4.27
CA GLY A 2 -11.69 -10.78 -2.97
C GLY A 2 -11.81 -12.14 -2.27
N ASN A 3 -10.94 -12.42 -1.31
CA ASN A 3 -11.10 -13.58 -0.44
C ASN A 3 -10.92 -13.11 1.00
N TRP A 4 -12.03 -13.04 1.74
CA TRP A 4 -12.04 -12.47 3.10
C TRP A 4 -11.09 -13.23 4.03
N LYS A 5 -11.13 -14.57 4.00
CA LYS A 5 -10.28 -15.42 4.85
C LYS A 5 -8.80 -15.23 4.53
N LEU A 6 -8.45 -15.21 3.25
CA LEU A 6 -7.06 -15.00 2.83
C LEU A 6 -6.57 -13.60 3.22
N HIS A 7 -7.42 -12.58 3.08
CA HIS A 7 -7.11 -11.22 3.53
C HIS A 7 -6.73 -11.19 5.01
N LEU A 8 -7.53 -11.81 5.89
CA LEU A 8 -7.20 -11.89 7.32
C LEU A 8 -5.89 -12.64 7.58
N GLN A 9 -5.66 -13.76 6.90
CA GLN A 9 -4.40 -14.51 7.01
C GLN A 9 -3.19 -13.69 6.55
N CYS A 10 -3.33 -12.89 5.50
CA CYS A 10 -2.27 -12.00 5.03
C CYS A 10 -1.97 -10.91 6.07
N VAL A 11 -2.99 -10.29 6.67
CA VAL A 11 -2.80 -9.30 7.73
C VAL A 11 -2.11 -9.93 8.95
N GLU A 12 -2.52 -11.11 9.38
CA GLU A 12 -1.89 -11.84 10.50
C GLU A 12 -0.41 -12.12 10.23
N LYS A 13 -0.08 -12.62 9.04
CA LYS A 13 1.31 -12.88 8.63
C LYS A 13 2.17 -11.62 8.55
N MET A 14 1.55 -10.45 8.39
CA MET A 14 2.24 -9.16 8.34
C MET A 14 2.53 -8.55 9.72
N ILE A 15 1.86 -9.01 10.78
CA ILE A 15 2.04 -8.46 12.14
C ILE A 15 3.51 -8.42 12.58
N PRO A 16 4.31 -9.51 12.44
CA PRO A 16 5.73 -9.48 12.83
C PRO A 16 6.50 -8.39 12.08
N TYR A 17 6.24 -8.20 10.79
CA TYR A 17 6.91 -7.19 9.99
C TYR A 17 6.54 -5.77 10.40
N PHE A 18 5.31 -5.50 10.87
CA PHE A 18 4.95 -4.18 11.41
C PHE A 18 5.70 -3.85 12.70
N HIS A 19 5.91 -4.85 13.58
CA HIS A 19 6.76 -4.70 14.76
C HIS A 19 8.21 -4.43 14.38
N ALA A 20 8.75 -5.24 13.47
CA ALA A 20 10.15 -5.16 13.05
C ALA A 20 10.48 -3.87 12.28
N SER A 21 9.59 -3.38 11.43
CA SER A 21 9.79 -2.14 10.65
C SER A 21 9.56 -0.86 11.47
N GLY A 22 8.93 -0.97 12.64
CA GLY A 22 8.58 0.19 13.45
C GLY A 22 7.29 0.89 13.04
N HIS A 23 6.44 0.26 12.20
CA HIS A 23 5.10 0.73 11.86
C HIS A 23 4.12 0.49 13.02
N PHE A 24 4.40 1.10 14.18
CA PHE A 24 3.72 0.82 15.44
C PHE A 24 2.19 1.03 15.44
N PRO A 25 1.62 2.06 14.78
CA PRO A 25 0.17 2.16 14.67
C PRO A 25 -0.44 0.93 14.00
N TYR A 26 0.13 0.49 12.86
CA TYR A 26 -0.28 -0.74 12.19
C TYR A 26 -0.04 -1.96 13.06
N ALA A 27 1.13 -2.07 13.69
CA ALA A 27 1.45 -3.18 14.57
C ALA A 27 0.42 -3.35 15.70
N LYS A 28 -0.08 -2.26 16.27
CA LYS A 28 -1.12 -2.29 17.30
C LYS A 28 -2.49 -2.58 16.71
N SER A 29 -2.90 -1.89 15.66
CA SER A 29 -4.22 -2.05 15.04
C SER A 29 -4.41 -3.44 14.44
N CYS A 30 -3.38 -4.02 13.82
CA CYS A 30 -3.43 -5.35 13.23
C CYS A 30 -3.46 -6.49 14.25
N HIS A 31 -3.31 -6.22 15.55
CA HIS A 31 -3.65 -7.19 16.61
C HIS A 31 -5.15 -7.22 16.93
N LEU A 32 -5.85 -6.10 16.74
CA LEU A 32 -7.29 -5.99 17.00
C LEU A 32 -8.10 -6.35 15.76
N TYR A 33 -7.67 -5.83 14.61
CA TYR A 33 -8.40 -5.92 13.36
C TYR A 33 -8.74 -7.35 12.94
N PRO A 34 -7.79 -8.31 12.82
CA PRO A 34 -8.14 -9.67 12.41
C PRO A 34 -9.09 -10.36 13.40
N ASN A 35 -8.95 -10.10 14.69
CA ASN A 35 -9.83 -10.63 15.72
C ASN A 35 -11.27 -10.09 15.59
N ASP A 36 -11.41 -8.77 15.41
CA ASP A 36 -12.70 -8.13 15.19
C ASP A 36 -13.34 -8.59 13.88
N MET A 37 -12.55 -8.68 12.81
CA MET A 37 -13.00 -9.06 11.48
C MET A 37 -13.29 -10.55 11.34
N ALA A 38 -12.66 -11.42 12.13
CA ALA A 38 -13.02 -12.84 12.20
C ALA A 38 -14.39 -13.03 12.88
N ASN A 39 -14.73 -12.15 13.82
CA ASN A 39 -16.00 -12.19 14.55
C ASN A 39 -17.09 -11.29 13.93
N ILE A 40 -16.79 -10.61 12.82
CA ILE A 40 -17.73 -9.65 12.21
C ILE A 40 -19.02 -10.33 11.75
N GLN A 41 -18.95 -11.61 11.37
CA GLN A 41 -20.11 -12.40 10.96
C GLN A 41 -21.19 -12.47 12.03
N TYR A 42 -20.83 -12.41 13.31
CA TYR A 42 -21.80 -12.43 14.42
C TYR A 42 -22.49 -11.07 14.64
N LYS A 43 -21.99 -10.02 13.98
CA LYS A 43 -22.55 -8.66 14.01
C LYS A 43 -23.28 -8.31 12.71
N MET A 44 -23.24 -9.18 11.71
CA MET A 44 -23.87 -9.01 10.40
C MET A 44 -25.17 -9.79 10.33
N THR A 45 -26.10 -9.30 9.53
CA THR A 45 -27.25 -10.10 9.07
C THR A 45 -26.78 -11.21 8.14
N ALA A 46 -27.60 -12.26 7.97
CA ALA A 46 -27.26 -13.38 7.08
C ALA A 46 -27.01 -12.92 5.63
N ASP A 47 -27.78 -11.93 5.16
CA ASP A 47 -27.64 -11.36 3.83
C ASP A 47 -26.33 -10.57 3.66
N GLU A 48 -25.94 -9.78 4.67
CA GLU A 48 -24.66 -9.06 4.65
C GLU A 48 -23.48 -10.01 4.71
N GLN A 49 -23.58 -11.08 5.50
CA GLN A 49 -22.55 -12.12 5.57
C GLN A 49 -22.36 -12.79 4.21
N LEU A 50 -23.46 -13.16 3.54
CA LEU A 50 -23.42 -13.75 2.21
C LEU A 50 -22.70 -12.81 1.23
N ARG A 51 -23.14 -11.56 1.14
CA ARG A 51 -22.56 -10.56 0.22
C ARG A 51 -21.09 -10.28 0.48
N VAL A 52 -20.76 -9.94 1.74
CA VAL A 52 -19.40 -9.50 2.10
C VAL A 52 -18.42 -10.67 2.10
N ILE A 53 -18.77 -11.80 2.72
CA ILE A 53 -17.82 -12.88 2.95
C ILE A 53 -17.81 -13.86 1.79
N ASN A 54 -18.98 -14.27 1.29
CA ASN A 54 -19.08 -15.31 0.26
C ASN A 54 -19.03 -14.72 -1.15
N GLU A 55 -19.69 -13.59 -1.38
CA GLU A 55 -19.71 -12.91 -2.69
C GLU A 55 -18.60 -11.85 -2.82
N SER A 56 -17.82 -11.61 -1.75
CA SER A 56 -16.64 -10.74 -1.80
C SER A 56 -16.90 -9.27 -2.11
N ASP A 57 -18.08 -8.77 -1.74
CA ASP A 57 -18.53 -7.39 -1.97
C ASP A 57 -17.71 -6.32 -1.22
N PHE A 58 -16.76 -6.73 -0.38
CA PHE A 58 -15.77 -5.83 0.22
C PHE A 58 -14.72 -5.32 -0.78
N THR A 59 -14.64 -5.92 -1.96
CA THR A 59 -13.74 -5.49 -3.04
C THR A 59 -14.51 -5.14 -4.30
N ILE A 60 -14.17 -4.01 -4.91
CA ILE A 60 -14.70 -3.58 -6.20
C ILE A 60 -13.63 -3.79 -7.25
N ARG A 61 -14.01 -4.32 -8.40
CA ARG A 61 -13.10 -4.62 -9.48
C ARG A 61 -13.53 -3.91 -10.76
N ARG A 62 -12.61 -3.19 -11.40
CA ARG A 62 -12.85 -2.48 -12.67
C ARG A 62 -12.59 -3.33 -13.91
N THR A 63 -11.72 -4.34 -13.81
CA THR A 63 -11.31 -5.21 -14.92
C THR A 63 -11.46 -6.68 -14.55
N ASN A 64 -11.70 -7.59 -15.49
CA ASN A 64 -11.86 -9.02 -15.17
C ASN A 64 -10.56 -9.76 -14.79
N GLN A 65 -9.48 -9.04 -14.47
CA GLN A 65 -8.19 -9.61 -14.08
C GLN A 65 -8.23 -10.27 -12.69
N PHE A 66 -7.24 -11.13 -12.44
CA PHE A 66 -7.03 -11.77 -11.14
C PHE A 66 -6.40 -10.77 -10.16
N TRP A 67 -6.79 -10.85 -8.88
CA TRP A 67 -6.25 -10.01 -7.80
C TRP A 67 -6.32 -8.50 -8.03
N SER A 68 -7.20 -8.04 -8.93
CA SER A 68 -7.40 -6.60 -9.25
C SER A 68 -8.55 -5.95 -8.46
N GLY A 69 -8.95 -6.55 -7.33
CA GLY A 69 -9.98 -6.00 -6.44
C GLY A 69 -9.41 -4.88 -5.58
N ASN A 70 -10.04 -3.72 -5.63
CA ASN A 70 -9.73 -2.57 -4.78
C ASN A 70 -10.73 -2.49 -3.63
N TRP A 71 -10.30 -1.98 -2.48
CA TRP A 71 -11.21 -1.66 -1.39
C TRP A 71 -12.22 -0.58 -1.82
N SER A 72 -13.41 -0.62 -1.21
CA SER A 72 -14.50 0.32 -1.51
C SER A 72 -14.07 1.77 -1.31
N ASP A 73 -13.38 2.08 -0.20
CA ASP A 73 -12.87 3.42 0.10
C ASP A 73 -11.93 3.95 -0.99
N MET A 74 -10.93 3.14 -1.40
CA MET A 74 -10.02 3.47 -2.49
C MET A 74 -10.79 3.70 -3.82
N THR A 75 -11.82 2.90 -4.07
CA THR A 75 -12.64 3.03 -5.27
C THR A 75 -13.47 4.32 -5.25
N ILE A 76 -14.06 4.66 -4.11
CA ILE A 76 -14.78 5.92 -3.90
C ILE A 76 -13.83 7.10 -4.12
N GLU A 77 -12.62 7.04 -3.55
CA GLU A 77 -11.63 8.09 -3.71
C GLU A 77 -11.23 8.28 -5.19
N GLN A 78 -10.91 7.18 -5.87
CA GLN A 78 -10.42 7.23 -7.25
C GLN A 78 -11.51 7.49 -8.29
N THR A 79 -12.76 7.12 -8.02
CA THR A 79 -13.89 7.30 -8.96
C THR A 79 -14.64 8.60 -8.66
N LEU A 80 -15.20 8.71 -7.46
CA LEU A 80 -16.10 9.80 -7.09
C LEU A 80 -15.32 11.03 -6.62
N MET A 81 -14.40 10.87 -5.67
CA MET A 81 -13.67 12.01 -5.10
C MET A 81 -12.69 12.65 -6.09
N ARG A 82 -12.17 11.88 -7.06
CA ARG A 82 -11.29 12.39 -8.12
C ARG A 82 -11.89 13.58 -8.86
N SER A 83 -13.17 13.49 -9.24
CA SER A 83 -13.88 14.57 -9.93
C SER A 83 -14.02 15.85 -9.09
N MET A 84 -13.90 15.72 -7.75
CA MET A 84 -14.04 16.82 -6.80
C MET A 84 -12.72 17.45 -6.36
N LYS A 85 -11.57 16.79 -6.61
CA LYS A 85 -10.24 17.36 -6.30
C LYS A 85 -9.90 18.43 -7.34
N THR A 86 -10.47 19.62 -7.19
CA THR A 86 -10.06 20.83 -7.92
C THR A 86 -8.76 21.40 -7.34
N ILE A 87 -8.08 22.25 -8.13
CA ILE A 87 -6.87 22.97 -7.70
C ILE A 87 -7.21 23.78 -6.45
N GLY A 88 -6.59 23.44 -5.32
CA GLY A 88 -6.83 24.06 -4.01
C GLY A 88 -7.32 23.10 -2.92
N GLY A 89 -7.82 21.91 -3.28
CA GLY A 89 -8.25 20.87 -2.33
C GLY A 89 -9.57 21.19 -1.62
N LEU A 90 -10.49 20.21 -1.60
CA LEU A 90 -11.80 20.34 -0.94
C LEU A 90 -11.68 20.59 0.58
N THR A 91 -10.56 20.20 1.18
CA THR A 91 -10.25 20.29 2.62
C THR A 91 -9.53 21.57 3.02
N HIS A 92 -9.09 22.40 2.07
CA HIS A 92 -8.43 23.67 2.36
C HIS A 92 -9.44 24.82 2.28
N GLY A 93 -10.11 25.11 3.41
CA GLY A 93 -11.05 26.24 3.50
C GLY A 93 -12.06 26.13 4.64
N ARG A 94 -13.00 27.09 4.70
CA ARG A 94 -14.16 27.06 5.61
C ARG A 94 -14.94 25.77 5.34
N GLY A 95 -15.13 24.94 6.37
CA GLY A 95 -15.61 23.56 6.26
C GLY A 95 -16.87 23.36 5.40
N ILE A 96 -17.03 22.14 4.89
CA ILE A 96 -18.21 21.69 4.15
C ILE A 96 -19.42 21.67 5.10
N THR A 97 -20.52 22.32 4.71
CA THR A 97 -21.79 22.24 5.45
C THR A 97 -22.50 20.91 5.17
N ASP A 98 -23.27 20.38 6.13
CA ASP A 98 -24.05 19.13 5.95
C ASP A 98 -25.01 19.20 4.75
N SER A 99 -25.60 20.37 4.50
CA SER A 99 -26.46 20.60 3.35
C SER A 99 -25.71 20.50 2.02
N THR A 100 -24.44 20.89 1.99
CA THR A 100 -23.56 20.74 0.84
C THR A 100 -23.23 19.26 0.67
N LEU A 101 -22.78 18.58 1.73
CA LEU A 101 -22.47 17.16 1.73
C LEU A 101 -23.63 16.29 1.21
N ASN A 102 -24.85 16.53 1.68
CA ASN A 102 -26.04 15.78 1.25
C ASN A 102 -26.34 15.94 -0.25
N LYS A 103 -26.20 17.16 -0.79
CA LYS A 103 -26.37 17.39 -2.24
C LYS A 103 -25.32 16.62 -3.04
N TRP A 104 -24.10 16.50 -2.52
CA TRP A 104 -23.04 15.72 -3.17
C TRP A 104 -23.33 14.23 -3.13
N ILE A 105 -23.63 13.65 -1.96
CA ILE A 105 -23.90 12.22 -1.83
C ILE A 105 -25.02 11.78 -2.79
N GLN A 106 -26.06 12.60 -2.95
CA GLN A 106 -27.19 12.28 -3.82
C GLN A 106 -26.94 12.61 -5.30
N GLY A 107 -26.26 13.72 -5.59
CA GLY A 107 -26.10 14.22 -6.96
C GLY A 107 -24.85 13.71 -7.68
N LEU A 108 -23.79 13.39 -6.95
CA LEU A 108 -22.49 13.05 -7.53
C LEU A 108 -22.51 11.78 -8.39
N PRO A 109 -23.21 10.68 -8.02
CA PRO A 109 -23.31 9.51 -8.90
C PRO A 109 -23.93 9.85 -10.26
N ALA A 110 -25.06 10.58 -10.27
CA ALA A 110 -25.74 10.97 -11.50
C ALA A 110 -24.90 11.96 -12.33
N ALA A 111 -24.24 12.93 -11.67
CA ALA A 111 -23.34 13.86 -12.35
C ALA A 111 -22.12 13.15 -12.94
N HIS A 112 -21.57 12.16 -12.24
CA HIS A 112 -20.46 11.35 -12.72
C HIS A 112 -20.83 10.63 -14.01
N ASP A 113 -21.99 9.96 -14.06
CA ASP A 113 -22.45 9.26 -15.27
C ASP A 113 -22.64 10.21 -16.45
N VAL A 114 -23.20 11.40 -16.24
CA VAL A 114 -23.36 12.41 -17.30
C VAL A 114 -22.00 12.88 -17.81
N CYS A 115 -21.09 13.24 -16.92
CA CYS A 115 -19.73 13.64 -17.28
C CYS A 115 -19.01 12.52 -18.04
N GLU A 116 -19.12 11.28 -17.57
CA GLU A 116 -18.51 10.12 -18.20
C GLU A 116 -18.99 9.92 -19.64
N ASN A 117 -20.31 9.98 -19.85
CA ASN A 117 -20.89 9.84 -21.18
C ASN A 117 -20.54 11.02 -22.09
N LEU A 118 -20.46 12.24 -21.56
CA LEU A 118 -20.03 13.42 -22.31
C LEU A 118 -18.56 13.29 -22.73
N GLU A 119 -17.70 12.84 -21.83
CA GLU A 119 -16.31 12.55 -22.14
C GLU A 119 -16.21 11.50 -23.26
N LYS A 120 -17.03 10.44 -23.19
CA LYS A 120 -17.05 9.35 -24.19
C LYS A 120 -17.47 9.89 -25.55
N TYR A 121 -18.54 10.69 -25.57
CA TYR A 121 -19.05 11.33 -26.77
C TYR A 121 -18.03 12.29 -27.41
N CYS A 122 -17.35 13.09 -26.61
CA CYS A 122 -16.33 14.04 -27.07
C CYS A 122 -14.99 13.38 -27.42
N GLY A 123 -14.85 12.05 -27.26
CA GLY A 123 -13.60 11.33 -27.50
C GLY A 123 -12.48 11.72 -26.54
N VAL A 124 -12.81 12.33 -25.40
CA VAL A 124 -11.87 12.74 -24.34
C VAL A 124 -11.93 11.79 -23.14
N TYR A 125 -12.81 10.78 -23.19
CA TYR A 125 -12.94 9.78 -22.14
C TYR A 125 -11.67 8.97 -21.98
N MET A 126 -11.20 9.01 -20.75
CA MET A 126 -10.05 8.29 -20.29
C MET A 126 -10.61 7.14 -19.43
N GLU A 127 -10.94 6.02 -20.08
CA GLU A 127 -11.43 4.76 -19.48
C GLU A 127 -10.53 4.28 -18.32
N ASN A 128 -9.27 4.70 -18.41
CA ASN A 128 -8.27 4.63 -17.38
C ASN A 128 -7.92 6.09 -17.08
N SER A 129 -7.82 6.49 -15.81
CA SER A 129 -7.66 7.88 -15.32
C SER A 129 -6.68 8.78 -16.06
N GLU A 130 -5.76 8.18 -16.78
CA GLU A 130 -5.01 8.70 -17.89
C GLU A 130 -4.92 7.46 -18.82
N GLN A 131 -4.63 7.58 -20.13
CA GLN A 131 -3.58 6.65 -20.58
C GLN A 131 -2.45 6.97 -19.62
N HIS A 132 -2.28 6.16 -18.55
CA HIS A 132 -1.32 6.34 -17.47
C HIS A 132 -0.11 6.96 -18.15
N VAL A 133 0.46 8.07 -17.68
CA VAL A 133 1.57 8.69 -18.42
C VAL A 133 2.54 7.65 -18.99
N ASP A 134 2.75 6.55 -18.25
CA ASP A 134 3.50 5.33 -18.56
C ASP A 134 2.97 4.42 -19.71
N ALA A 135 1.67 4.41 -20.01
CA ALA A 135 1.05 3.72 -21.15
C ALA A 135 1.09 4.50 -22.47
N ARG A 136 1.63 5.74 -22.50
CA ARG A 136 1.87 6.46 -23.75
C ARG A 136 2.93 5.73 -24.58
N LEU A 137 2.83 5.74 -25.91
CA LEU A 137 3.82 5.10 -26.80
C LEU A 137 5.27 5.51 -26.48
N SER A 138 5.50 6.78 -26.11
CA SER A 138 6.82 7.26 -25.71
C SER A 138 7.32 6.64 -24.40
N ARG A 139 6.44 6.43 -23.41
CA ARG A 139 6.80 5.77 -22.15
C ARG A 139 6.92 4.26 -22.32
N ILE A 140 6.03 3.61 -23.07
CA ILE A 140 6.19 2.18 -23.43
C ILE A 140 7.54 1.96 -24.12
N SER A 141 7.89 2.80 -25.09
CA SER A 141 9.20 2.72 -25.77
C SER A 141 10.36 2.91 -24.81
N ARG A 142 10.25 3.87 -23.88
CA ARG A 142 11.28 4.13 -22.88
C ARG A 142 11.40 2.99 -21.87
N ASP A 143 10.29 2.50 -21.34
CA ASP A 143 10.25 1.39 -20.39
C ASP A 143 10.76 0.09 -21.05
N THR A 144 10.51 -0.12 -22.35
CA THR A 144 11.12 -1.21 -23.13
C THR A 144 12.63 -1.05 -23.23
N ASN A 145 13.12 0.17 -23.46
CA ASN A 145 14.56 0.45 -23.47
C ASN A 145 15.18 0.25 -22.07
N ASP A 146 14.52 0.73 -21.02
CA ASP A 146 14.95 0.58 -19.63
C ASP A 146 14.95 -0.90 -19.20
N LEU A 147 13.96 -1.69 -19.65
CA LEU A 147 13.92 -3.14 -19.49
C LEU A 147 15.15 -3.78 -20.15
N ASN A 148 15.49 -3.40 -21.38
CA ASN A 148 16.67 -3.93 -22.06
C ASN A 148 17.98 -3.58 -21.31
N ILE A 149 18.07 -2.36 -20.76
CA ILE A 149 19.19 -1.95 -19.92
C ILE A 149 19.26 -2.82 -18.65
N LEU A 150 18.13 -3.02 -17.98
CA LEU A 150 18.03 -3.85 -16.77
C LEU A 150 18.41 -5.31 -17.06
N LEU A 151 17.88 -5.89 -18.14
CA LEU A 151 18.20 -7.27 -18.56
C LEU A 151 19.70 -7.42 -18.87
N LYS A 152 20.29 -6.45 -19.58
CA LYS A 152 21.74 -6.44 -19.85
C LYS A 152 22.55 -6.36 -18.56
N TRP A 153 22.14 -5.51 -17.62
CA TRP A 153 22.79 -5.37 -16.32
C TRP A 153 22.68 -6.66 -15.49
N CYS A 154 21.49 -7.28 -15.42
CA CYS A 154 21.27 -8.54 -14.72
C CYS A 154 22.04 -9.71 -15.36
N SER A 155 22.26 -9.68 -16.68
CA SER A 155 23.04 -10.71 -17.38
C SER A 155 24.51 -10.71 -16.97
N SER A 156 25.07 -9.53 -16.66
CA SER A 156 26.44 -9.40 -16.16
C SER A 156 26.53 -9.41 -14.62
N HIS A 157 25.43 -9.10 -13.92
CA HIS A 157 25.34 -9.04 -12.46
C HIS A 157 24.11 -9.86 -11.99
N PRO A 158 24.27 -11.17 -11.78
CA PRO A 158 23.15 -12.01 -11.39
C PRO A 158 22.55 -11.51 -10.06
N PRO A 159 21.25 -11.16 -10.00
CA PRO A 159 20.66 -10.49 -8.84
C PRO A 159 20.52 -11.39 -7.60
N CYS A 160 20.53 -12.71 -7.79
CA CYS A 160 20.34 -13.70 -6.72
C CYS A 160 21.57 -14.61 -6.59
N LEU A 161 22.73 -14.01 -6.37
CA LEU A 161 23.91 -14.78 -5.96
C LEU A 161 23.76 -15.17 -4.49
N GLU A 162 24.14 -16.41 -4.15
CA GLU A 162 24.31 -16.80 -2.76
C GLU A 162 25.56 -16.08 -2.21
N LEU A 163 25.31 -14.94 -1.58
CA LEU A 163 26.32 -14.12 -0.94
C LEU A 163 26.13 -14.18 0.57
N ASN A 164 27.24 -14.16 1.31
CA ASN A 164 27.22 -14.04 2.77
C ASN A 164 26.90 -12.62 3.24
N GLU A 165 26.89 -11.66 2.31
CA GLU A 165 26.71 -10.23 2.59
C GLU A 165 25.39 -9.73 2.02
N ILE A 166 24.81 -8.74 2.70
CA ILE A 166 23.57 -8.11 2.27
C ILE A 166 23.93 -6.91 1.40
N ILE A 167 23.52 -6.93 0.13
CA ILE A 167 23.88 -5.89 -0.82
C ILE A 167 22.62 -5.20 -1.36
N SER A 168 22.65 -3.88 -1.39
CA SER A 168 21.65 -3.08 -2.08
C SER A 168 21.83 -3.22 -3.58
N ILE A 169 20.85 -3.79 -4.27
CA ILE A 169 20.90 -3.98 -5.74
C ILE A 169 20.95 -2.63 -6.48
N SER A 170 20.29 -1.60 -5.94
CA SER A 170 20.22 -0.29 -6.60
C SER A 170 21.48 0.56 -6.45
N THR A 171 22.22 0.39 -5.35
CA THR A 171 23.37 1.25 -5.02
C THR A 171 24.70 0.50 -4.92
N GLY A 172 24.68 -0.83 -4.88
CA GLY A 172 25.86 -1.66 -4.59
C GLY A 172 26.35 -1.56 -3.15
N VAL A 173 25.65 -0.83 -2.27
CA VAL A 173 26.05 -0.66 -0.86
C VAL A 173 25.96 -2.00 -0.15
N VAL A 174 27.06 -2.41 0.46
CA VAL A 174 27.15 -3.61 1.30
C VAL A 174 26.77 -3.23 2.73
N GLY A 175 25.83 -3.97 3.30
CA GLY A 175 25.41 -3.84 4.69
C GLY A 175 26.54 -4.22 5.65
N ASP A 176 26.72 -3.42 6.70
CA ASP A 176 27.65 -3.77 7.77
C ASP A 176 27.06 -4.85 8.72
N THR A 177 27.83 -5.24 9.73
CA THR A 177 27.41 -6.24 10.73
C THR A 177 26.24 -5.78 11.61
N THR A 178 25.84 -4.50 11.55
CA THR A 178 24.69 -3.97 12.28
C THR A 178 23.37 -4.17 11.53
N ILE A 179 23.43 -4.36 10.21
CA ILE A 179 22.26 -4.56 9.37
C ILE A 179 21.61 -5.92 9.65
N ASN A 180 20.34 -5.89 10.02
CA ASN A 180 19.58 -7.08 10.42
C ASN A 180 18.18 -7.14 9.78
N CYS A 181 17.92 -6.37 8.72
CA CYS A 181 16.61 -6.34 8.05
C CYS A 181 16.17 -7.69 7.46
N HIS A 182 17.12 -8.57 7.13
CA HIS A 182 16.84 -9.95 6.69
C HIS A 182 16.15 -10.79 7.78
N ASN A 183 16.37 -10.48 9.06
CA ASN A 183 15.76 -11.16 10.21
C ASN A 183 14.46 -10.48 10.69
N ALA A 184 13.83 -9.65 9.84
CA ALA A 184 12.64 -8.88 10.22
C ALA A 184 11.51 -9.76 10.78
N TYR A 185 11.29 -10.94 10.21
CA TYR A 185 10.26 -11.85 10.72
C TYR A 185 10.56 -12.31 12.15
N GLU A 186 11.77 -12.78 12.42
CA GLU A 186 12.19 -13.32 13.73
C GLU A 186 12.21 -12.23 14.81
N ILE A 187 12.81 -11.08 14.50
CA ILE A 187 12.85 -9.91 15.39
C ILE A 187 11.42 -9.42 15.67
N GLY A 188 10.58 -9.39 14.64
CA GLY A 188 9.16 -9.08 14.75
C GLY A 188 8.41 -10.01 15.70
N LEU A 189 8.66 -11.32 15.62
CA LEU A 189 8.07 -12.31 16.53
C LEU A 189 8.54 -12.11 17.97
N ILE A 190 9.82 -11.78 18.19
CA ILE A 190 10.36 -11.50 19.52
C ILE A 190 9.65 -10.29 20.14
N GLU A 191 9.54 -9.18 19.41
CA GLU A 191 8.85 -7.99 19.90
C GLU A 191 7.35 -8.21 20.11
N MET A 192 6.71 -8.96 19.21
CA MET A 192 5.31 -9.34 19.33
C MET A 192 5.04 -10.16 20.60
N LYS A 193 5.93 -11.09 20.98
CA LYS A 193 5.78 -11.89 22.21
C LYS A 193 5.81 -11.03 23.47
N LYS A 194 6.57 -9.92 23.48
CA LYS A 194 6.69 -9.04 24.66
C LYS A 194 5.38 -8.36 25.04
N ILE A 195 4.46 -8.20 24.09
CA ILE A 195 3.20 -7.48 24.29
C ILE A 195 2.01 -8.42 24.57
N ILE A 196 2.21 -9.74 24.57
CA ILE A 196 1.17 -10.70 24.93
C ILE A 196 0.71 -10.43 26.37
N GLY A 197 -0.60 -10.34 26.57
CA GLY A 197 -1.22 -10.07 27.88
C GLY A 197 -1.25 -8.58 28.27
N GLN A 198 -0.69 -7.68 27.46
CA GLN A 198 -0.80 -6.24 27.69
C GLN A 198 -2.04 -5.65 27.01
N THR A 199 -2.51 -4.51 27.49
CA THR A 199 -3.65 -3.80 26.90
C THR A 199 -3.18 -2.74 25.90
N TYR A 200 -4.02 -2.43 24.90
CA TYR A 200 -3.69 -1.49 23.82
C TYR A 200 -3.15 -0.13 24.32
N GLY A 201 -3.75 0.41 25.38
CA GLY A 201 -3.38 1.70 25.98
C GLY A 201 -2.07 1.67 26.78
N THR A 202 -1.63 0.50 27.24
CA THR A 202 -0.42 0.36 28.08
C THR A 202 0.80 -0.11 27.28
N VAL A 203 0.60 -0.78 26.13
CA VAL A 203 1.67 -1.25 25.25
C VAL A 203 2.54 -0.09 24.78
N LYS A 204 3.84 -0.18 25.09
CA LYS A 204 4.88 0.74 24.62
C LYS A 204 5.81 0.01 23.64
N LEU A 205 5.80 0.46 22.39
CA LEU A 205 6.69 -0.05 21.34
C LEU A 205 7.87 0.91 21.17
N LYS A 206 9.10 0.38 21.10
CA LYS A 206 10.33 1.19 21.05
C LYS A 206 10.93 1.15 19.67
N ARG A 207 11.31 2.32 19.12
CA ARG A 207 12.02 2.41 17.84
C ARG A 207 13.39 1.72 17.85
N SER A 208 14.01 1.56 19.02
CA SER A 208 15.27 0.82 19.17
C SER A 208 15.13 -0.68 18.91
N SER A 209 13.92 -1.23 19.00
CA SER A 209 13.65 -2.65 18.74
C SER A 209 13.45 -3.00 17.27
N ARG A 210 13.44 -1.99 16.38
CA ARG A 210 13.21 -2.19 14.95
C ARG A 210 14.47 -2.73 14.27
N VAL A 211 14.29 -3.38 13.14
CA VAL A 211 15.42 -3.77 12.28
C VAL A 211 16.09 -2.56 11.65
N LEU A 212 17.39 -2.68 11.44
CA LEU A 212 18.22 -1.72 10.74
C LEU A 212 18.28 -2.11 9.26
N PRO A 213 17.69 -1.31 8.34
CA PRO A 213 17.83 -1.50 6.91
C PRO A 213 19.17 -0.97 6.40
N ILE A 214 19.59 -1.45 5.22
CA ILE A 214 20.81 -1.00 4.52
C ILE A 214 20.84 0.53 4.33
N ALA A 215 19.68 1.18 4.24
CA ALA A 215 19.57 2.64 4.11
C ALA A 215 20.20 3.43 5.28
N ILE A 216 20.55 2.77 6.39
CA ILE A 216 21.27 3.38 7.53
C ILE A 216 22.78 3.41 7.29
N VAL A 217 23.31 2.49 6.47
CA VAL A 217 24.72 2.50 6.09
C VAL A 217 24.98 3.76 5.27
N ASN A 218 25.78 4.67 5.82
CA ASN A 218 26.16 5.88 5.12
C ASN A 218 26.86 5.50 3.80
N SER A 219 26.36 6.04 2.68
CA SER A 219 27.01 5.97 1.37
C SER A 219 28.21 6.93 1.23
N SER A 220 28.61 7.61 2.32
CA SER A 220 29.72 8.56 2.28
C SER A 220 31.05 7.83 2.31
N ILE A 221 31.77 7.91 1.20
CA ILE A 221 33.17 7.50 1.10
C ILE A 221 33.99 8.61 1.76
N ARG A 222 34.67 8.31 2.87
CA ARG A 222 35.61 9.26 3.49
C ARG A 222 36.85 9.37 2.60
N ILE A 223 37.00 10.49 1.89
CA ILE A 223 38.24 10.85 1.19
C ILE A 223 38.85 12.03 1.95
N ARG A 224 39.99 11.79 2.64
CA ARG A 224 40.76 12.82 3.36
C ARG A 224 39.95 13.58 4.44
N GLU A 225 39.31 12.84 5.34
CA GLU A 225 38.58 13.39 6.52
C GLU A 225 37.40 14.35 6.28
N GLU A 226 37.11 14.71 5.02
CA GLU A 226 35.92 15.49 4.68
C GLU A 226 34.81 14.60 4.12
N ILE A 227 33.60 14.77 4.67
CA ILE A 227 32.39 14.07 4.22
C ILE A 227 31.81 14.88 3.06
N ASN A 228 31.87 14.34 1.85
CA ASN A 228 31.09 14.86 0.72
C ASN A 228 29.78 14.07 0.57
N LEU A 229 28.69 14.81 0.39
CA LEU A 229 27.32 14.33 0.21
C LEU A 229 27.12 13.66 -1.14
#